data_AF-A0A359B7T6-F1
#
_entry.id   AF-A0A359B7T6-F1
#
_cell.length_a   1.000
_cell.length_b   1.000
_cell.length_c   1.000
_cell.angle_alpha   90.00
_cell.angle_beta   90.00
_cell.angle_gamma   90.00
#
_symmetry.space_group_name_H-M   'P 1'
#
loop_
_entity.id
_entity.type
_entity.pdbx_description
1 polymer ?
#
loop_
_entity_poly.entity_id
_entity_poly.type
_entity_poly.pdbx_seq_one_letter_code
_entity_poly.pdbx_strand_id
1 'polypeptide(L)' 'MDNKKMDYRVNFTENNKLLSIEITCCDKHIGEIRFKNGESKKCPECGVTHALRIQHNHFHLSRKY' A
#
# COMPACT_ATOMS: atom_id res chain seq x y z
N MET A 1 -14.07 -0.20 -17.82
CA MET A 1 -13.13 0.31 -16.80
C MET A 1 -12.00 -0.69 -16.76
N ASP A 2 -10.87 -0.39 -17.42
CA ASP A 2 -9.73 -1.30 -17.42
C ASP A 2 -9.33 -1.61 -16.00
N ASN A 3 -9.30 -2.90 -15.66
CA ASN A 3 -8.75 -3.42 -14.41
C ASN A 3 -7.22 -3.21 -14.46
N LYS A 4 -6.79 -1.95 -14.36
CA LYS A 4 -5.39 -1.58 -14.21
C LYS A 4 -4.81 -2.40 -13.06
N LYS A 5 -3.76 -3.17 -13.33
CA LYS A 5 -3.22 -4.14 -12.36
C LYS A 5 -2.74 -3.37 -11.13
N MET A 6 -3.12 -3.88 -9.97
CA MET A 6 -2.69 -3.37 -8.68
C MET A 6 -2.12 -4.52 -7.88
N ASP A 7 -1.03 -4.27 -7.17
CA ASP A 7 -0.37 -5.26 -6.34
C ASP A 7 0.22 -4.57 -5.10
N TYR A 8 0.27 -5.33 -4.01
CA TYR A 8 0.89 -4.89 -2.76
C TYR A 8 1.91 -5.92 -2.32
N ARG A 9 3.16 -5.51 -2.21
CA ARG A 9 4.23 -6.36 -1.67
C ARG A 9 4.54 -5.92 -0.24
N VAL A 10 4.50 -6.87 0.68
CA VAL A 10 4.82 -6.63 2.09
C VAL A 10 6.29 -6.93 2.32
N ASN A 11 7.01 -5.96 2.88
CA ASN A 11 8.41 -6.11 3.24
C ASN A 11 8.53 -6.37 4.75
N PHE A 12 9.43 -7.28 5.10
CA PHE A 12 9.74 -7.65 6.47
C PHE A 12 11.19 -7.32 6.78
N THR A 13 11.47 -7.04 8.05
CA THR A 13 12.82 -7.03 8.60
C THR A 13 13.35 -8.45 8.76
N GLU A 14 14.65 -8.60 9.03
CA GLU A 14 15.30 -9.89 9.31
C GLU A 14 14.66 -10.66 10.48
N ASN A 15 13.95 -9.96 11.37
CA ASN A 15 13.22 -10.54 12.51
C ASN A 15 11.73 -10.79 12.22
N ASN A 16 11.32 -10.91 10.95
CA ASN A 16 9.93 -11.11 10.50
C ASN A 16 8.94 -10.01 10.96
N LYS A 17 9.42 -8.82 11.33
CA LYS A 17 8.54 -7.68 11.61
C LYS A 17 8.22 -6.94 10.30
N LEU A 18 6.95 -6.65 10.03
CA LEU A 18 6.54 -5.81 8.89
C LEU A 18 7.27 -4.45 8.95
N LEU A 19 7.85 -4.05 7.82
CA LEU A 19 8.63 -2.83 7.66
C LEU A 19 7.89 -1.80 6.81
N SER A 20 7.52 -2.19 5.59
CA SER A 20 6.86 -1.33 4.62
C SER A 20 5.96 -2.16 3.70
N ILE A 21 5.09 -1.46 2.97
CA ILE A 21 4.25 -2.05 1.93
C ILE A 21 4.54 -1.27 0.66
N GLU A 22 5.06 -1.96 -0.35
CA GLU A 22 5.25 -1.43 -1.69
C GLU A 22 3.95 -1.51 -2.48
N ILE A 23 3.68 -0.46 -3.25
CA ILE A 23 2.43 -0.32 -3.99
C ILE A 23 2.75 -0.25 -5.49
N THR A 24 2.15 -1.17 -6.23
CA THR A 24 2.05 -1.09 -7.68
C THR A 24 0.61 -0.71 -8.04
N CYS A 25 0.45 0.35 -8.83
CA CYS A 25 -0.85 0.83 -9.26
C CYS A 25 -0.75 1.39 -10.68
N CYS A 26 -1.73 1.08 -11.53
CA CYS A 26 -1.67 1.42 -12.97
C CYS A 26 -0.45 0.81 -13.66
N ASP A 27 -0.13 -0.45 -13.31
CA ASP A 27 1.01 -1.20 -13.85
C ASP A 27 2.38 -0.54 -13.59
N LYS A 28 2.41 0.46 -12.70
CA LYS A 28 3.62 1.20 -12.30
C LYS A 28 3.84 1.05 -10.81
N HIS A 29 5.11 0.86 -10.42
CA HIS A 29 5.50 0.97 -9.02
C HIS A 29 5.40 2.44 -8.59
N ILE A 30 4.50 2.75 -7.66
CA ILE A 30 4.29 4.12 -7.18
C ILE A 30 5.07 4.40 -5.88
N GLY A 31 5.85 3.42 -5.41
CA GLY A 31 6.68 3.49 -4.21
C GLY A 31 6.06 2.77 -3.01
N GLU A 32 6.61 3.05 -1.82
CA GLU A 32 6.21 2.37 -0.59
C GLU A 32 5.51 3.30 0.42
N ILE A 33 4.79 2.67 1.33
CA ILE A 33 4.30 3.25 2.59
C ILE A 33 4.95 2.51 3.75
N ARG A 34 5.32 3.23 4.81
CA ARG A 34 5.87 2.59 6.03
C ARG A 34 4.76 1.80 6.73
N PHE A 35 5.13 0.74 7.44
CA PHE A 35 4.19 0.01 8.29
C PHE A 35 3.89 0.83 9.56
N LYS A 36 3.13 1.91 9.38
CA LYS A 36 2.71 2.84 10.43
C LYS A 36 1.24 3.20 10.19
N ASN A 37 0.48 3.32 11.28
CA ASN A 37 -0.95 3.59 11.18
C ASN A 37 -1.20 4.95 10.51
N GLY A 38 -2.10 4.97 9.52
CA GLY A 38 -2.51 6.18 8.81
C GLY A 38 -1.66 6.55 7.60
N GLU A 39 -0.62 5.78 7.30
CA GLU A 39 0.19 6.00 6.09
C GLU A 39 -0.65 5.83 4.83
N SER A 40 -0.43 6.69 3.85
CA SER A 40 -1.15 6.62 2.58
C SER A 40 -0.31 7.12 1.42
N LYS A 41 -0.69 6.69 0.22
CA LYS A 41 -0.03 7.09 -1.02
C LYS A 41 -1.05 7.25 -2.13
N LYS A 42 -1.02 8.40 -2.80
CA LYS A 42 -1.86 8.69 -3.96
C LYS A 42 -1.15 8.25 -5.24
N CYS A 43 -1.84 7.48 -6.07
CA CYS A 43 -1.36 7.13 -7.41
C CYS A 43 -1.42 8.39 -8.30
N PRO A 44 -0.29 8.81 -8.90
CA PRO A 44 -0.28 9.98 -9.78
C PRO A 44 -1.05 9.76 -11.09
N GLU A 45 -1.28 8.50 -11.49
CA GLU A 45 -1.89 8.14 -12.77
C GLU A 45 -3.43 8.10 -12.72
N CYS A 46 -4.00 7.53 -11.66
CA CYS A 46 -5.46 7.37 -11.52
C CYS A 46 -6.07 8.16 -10.37
N GLY A 47 -5.24 8.83 -9.55
CA GLY A 47 -5.71 9.59 -8.40
C GLY A 47 -6.14 8.77 -7.19
N VAL A 48 -6.21 7.43 -7.29
CA VAL A 48 -6.57 6.55 -6.17
C VAL A 48 -5.58 6.70 -5.02
N THR A 49 -6.11 6.87 -3.81
CA THR A 49 -5.33 6.86 -2.57
C THR A 49 -5.34 5.47 -1.96
N HIS A 50 -4.16 4.90 -1.78
CA HIS A 50 -3.91 3.65 -1.08
C HIS A 50 -3.57 3.97 0.37
N ALA A 51 -4.33 3.46 1.33
CA ALA A 51 -4.17 3.81 2.75
C ALA A 51 -4.05 2.56 3.63
N LEU A 52 -3.08 2.61 4.54
CA LEU A 52 -2.84 1.62 5.57
C LEU A 52 -3.49 2.05 6.90
N ARG A 53 -4.26 1.15 7.49
CA ARG A 53 -4.80 1.29 8.84
C ARG A 53 -4.41 0.08 9.67
N ILE A 54 -3.76 0.30 10.80
CA ILE A 54 -3.39 -0.76 11.74
C ILE A 54 -4.46 -0.80 12.83
N GLN A 55 -4.99 -1.98 13.10
CA GLN A 55 -5.98 -2.23 14.14
C GLN A 55 -5.57 -3.44 14.97
N HIS A 56 -5.20 -3.19 16.23
CA HIS A 56 -4.73 -4.23 17.15
C HIS A 56 -3.60 -5.08 16.54
N ASN A 57 -3.91 -6.30 16.14
CA ASN A 57 -2.99 -7.31 15.60
C ASN A 57 -3.08 -7.50 14.08
N HIS A 58 -3.88 -6.70 13.38
CA HIS A 58 -4.04 -6.79 11.94
C HIS A 58 -4.00 -5.40 11.29
N PHE A 59 -3.93 -5.37 9.97
CA PHE A 59 -3.95 -4.13 9.21
C PHE A 59 -4.83 -4.25 7.97
N HIS A 60 -5.30 -3.10 7.51
CA HIS A 60 -6.15 -2.96 6.33
C HIS A 60 -5.42 -2.11 5.29
N LEU A 61 -5.42 -2.59 4.05
CA LEU A 61 -5.07 -1.81 2.87
C LEU A 61 -6.35 -1.45 2.14
N SER A 62 -6.64 -0.15 2.04
CA SER A 62 -7.85 0.36 1.42
C SER A 62 -7.52 1.27 0.24
N ARG A 63 -8.40 1.28 -0.76
CA ARG A 63 -8.35 2.20 -1.90
C ARG A 63 -9.48 3.19 -1.78
N LYS A 64 -9.19 4.47 -1.94
CA LYS A 64 -10.17 5.57 -1.94
C LYS A 64 -10.00 6.39 -3.20
N TYR A 65 -11.10 6.64 -3.90
CA TYR A 65 -11.16 7.52 -5.07
C TYR A 65 -11.44 8.96 -4.63
#